data_AF-A0A9E2QDY7-F1
#
_entry.id   AF-A0A9E2QDY7-F1
#
_cell.length_a   1.000
_cell.length_b   1.000
_cell.length_c   1.000
_cell.angle_alpha   90.00
_cell.angle_beta   90.00
_cell.angle_gamma   90.00
#
_symmetry.space_group_name_H-M   'P 1'
#
loop_
_entity.id
_entity.type
_entity.pdbx_description
1 polymer ?
#
loop_
_entity_poly.entity_id
_entity_poly.type
_entity_poly.pdbx_seq_one_letter_code
_entity_poly.pdbx_strand_id
1 'polypeptide(L)' 'MAFIIDDILLSPLKFAVWIAAKLRDSAYQEMTDESRVHEELLALQMRYEMEEIDDETYEKEETKLMDRLEAIREMKEEM' A
#
# COMPACT_ATOMS: atom_id res chain seq x y z
N MET A 1 31.04 -5.61 7.79
CA MET A 1 30.33 -4.48 8.43
C MET A 1 29.61 -3.69 7.34
N ALA A 2 28.55 -4.28 6.77
CA ALA A 2 27.85 -3.77 5.58
C ALA A 2 26.33 -4.00 5.75
N PHE A 3 25.80 -3.64 6.91
CA PHE A 3 24.39 -3.86 7.27
C PHE A 3 23.67 -2.59 7.73
N ILE A 4 24.39 -1.47 7.92
CA ILE A 4 23.82 -0.24 8.50
C ILE A 4 23.42 0.78 7.42
N ILE A 5 23.96 0.64 6.20
CA ILE A 5 23.74 1.62 5.12
C ILE A 5 22.43 1.36 4.36
N ASP A 6 22.04 0.09 4.14
CA ASP A 6 20.79 -0.25 3.44
C ASP A 6 19.55 0.13 4.26
N ASP A 7 19.56 -0.10 5.57
CA ASP A 7 18.44 0.26 6.46
C ASP A 7 18.23 1.77 6.57
N ILE A 8 19.31 2.57 6.56
CA ILE A 8 19.21 4.03 6.68
C ILE A 8 18.65 4.66 5.40
N LEU A 9 18.98 4.13 4.22
CA LEU A 9 18.49 4.67 2.95
C LEU A 9 16.98 4.42 2.74
N LEU A 10 16.46 3.29 3.22
CA LEU A 10 15.04 2.95 3.16
C LEU A 10 14.23 3.45 4.37
N SER A 11 14.90 3.82 5.48
CA SER A 11 14.24 4.29 6.70
C SER A 11 13.30 5.50 6.54
N PRO A 12 13.54 6.51 5.67
CA PRO A 12 12.64 7.64 5.53
C PRO A 12 11.33 7.25 4.85
N LEU A 13 11.38 6.29 3.92
CA LEU A 13 10.22 5.73 3.23
C LEU A 13 9.38 4.89 4.19
N LYS A 14 10.01 3.97 4.93
CA LYS A 14 9.33 3.18 5.96
C LYS A 14 8.68 4.06 7.03
N PHE A 15 9.34 5.18 7.39
CA PHE A 15 8.79 6.17 8.31
C PHE A 15 7.59 6.94 7.73
N ALA A 16 7.65 7.34 6.45
CA ALA A 16 6.54 7.99 5.77
C ALA A 16 5.33 7.06 5.61
N VAL A 17 5.55 5.79 5.25
CA VAL A 17 4.52 4.74 5.18
C VAL A 17 3.91 4.50 6.56
N TRP A 18 4.72 4.46 7.62
CA TRP A 18 4.25 4.35 9.00
C TRP A 18 3.37 5.55 9.42
N ILE A 19 3.77 6.78 9.09
CA ILE A 19 2.95 7.97 9.34
C ILE A 19 1.66 7.94 8.52
N ALA A 20 1.72 7.54 7.25
CA ALA A 20 0.54 7.42 6.40
C ALA A 20 -0.43 6.35 6.90
N ALA A 21 0.07 5.21 7.38
CA ALA A 21 -0.73 4.19 8.05
C ALA A 21 -1.38 4.73 9.34
N LYS A 22 -0.63 5.46 10.16
CA LYS A 22 -1.15 6.05 11.41
C LYS A 22 -2.20 7.14 11.18
N LEU A 23 -2.05 7.92 10.11
CA LEU A 23 -3.02 8.95 9.71
C LEU A 23 -4.31 8.32 9.18
N ARG A 24 -4.20 7.19 8.48
CA ARG A 24 -5.30 6.38 7.97
C ARG A 24 -6.14 5.75 9.07
N ASP A 25 -5.52 5.28 10.16
CA ASP A 25 -6.20 4.83 11.37
C ASP A 25 -7.16 5.88 11.97
N SER A 26 -6.83 7.18 11.82
CA SER A 26 -7.69 8.27 12.27
C SER A 26 -8.81 8.63 11.27
N ALA A 27 -8.68 8.24 10.01
CA ALA A 27 -9.64 8.52 8.94
C ALA A 27 -10.76 7.45 8.80
N TYR A 28 -10.73 6.39 9.62
CA TYR A 28 -11.70 5.28 9.65
C TYR A 28 -13.18 5.68 9.81
N GLN A 29 -13.50 6.96 10.04
CA GLN A 29 -14.89 7.41 10.22
C GLN A 29 -15.68 7.58 8.92
N GLU A 30 -15.05 7.57 7.74
CA GLU A 30 -15.74 7.68 6.43
C GLU A 30 -15.13 6.72 5.40
N MET A 31 -15.47 5.43 5.47
CA MET A 31 -14.97 4.42 4.53
C MET A 31 -15.69 4.50 3.17
N THR A 32 -14.99 4.95 2.13
CA THR A 32 -15.38 4.74 0.72
C THR A 32 -14.71 3.48 0.16
N ASP A 33 -15.27 2.89 -0.91
CA ASP A 33 -14.72 1.66 -1.50
C ASP A 33 -13.27 1.80 -1.99
N GLU A 34 -12.86 2.98 -2.47
CA GLU A 34 -11.48 3.24 -2.92
C GLU A 34 -10.48 3.24 -1.75
N SER A 35 -10.88 3.78 -0.59
CA SER A 35 -10.02 3.86 0.60
C SER A 35 -9.58 2.45 1.04
N ARG A 36 -10.46 1.45 0.91
CA ARG A 36 -10.15 0.06 1.26
C ARG A 36 -9.14 -0.58 0.30
N VAL A 37 -9.23 -0.29 -1.00
CA VAL A 37 -8.27 -0.81 -1.98
C VAL A 37 -6.89 -0.17 -1.77
N HIS A 38 -6.84 1.12 -1.45
CA HIS A 38 -5.60 1.79 -1.05
C HIS A 38 -5.00 1.20 0.23
N GLU A 39 -5.83 0.75 1.18
CA GLU A 39 -5.36 0.04 2.36
C GLU A 39 -4.68 -1.29 2.03
N GLU A 40 -5.32 -2.08 1.16
CA GLU A 40 -4.80 -3.36 0.70
C GLU A 40 -3.48 -3.19 -0.05
N LEU A 41 -3.34 -2.16 -0.90
CA LEU A 41 -2.10 -1.84 -1.62
C LEU A 41 -0.96 -1.49 -0.66
N LEU A 42 -1.22 -0.67 0.35
CA LEU A 42 -0.22 -0.27 1.34
C LEU A 42 0.22 -1.47 2.20
N ALA A 43 -0.70 -2.36 2.56
CA ALA A 43 -0.35 -3.60 3.25
C ALA A 43 0.48 -4.54 2.37
N LEU A 44 0.15 -4.64 1.07
CA LEU A 44 0.91 -5.43 0.10
C LEU A 44 2.36 -4.91 -0.02
N GLN A 45 2.54 -3.60 -0.14
CA GLN A 45 3.87 -2.98 -0.20
C GLN A 45 4.68 -3.21 1.08
N MET A 46 4.06 -3.11 2.26
CA MET A 46 4.76 -3.42 3.52
C MET A 46 5.28 -4.86 3.56
N ARG A 47 4.46 -5.83 3.11
CA ARG A 47 4.86 -7.24 3.06
C ARG A 47 6.02 -7.47 2.10
N TYR A 48 6.01 -6.78 0.97
CA TYR A 48 7.11 -6.82 0.00
C TYR A 48 8.40 -6.21 0.58
N GLU A 49 8.32 -5.03 1.21
CA GLU A 49 9.46 -4.37 1.86
C GLU A 49 10.03 -5.12 3.08
N MET A 50 9.27 -6.07 3.62
CA MET A 50 9.68 -6.98 4.70
C MET A 50 10.16 -8.33 4.16
N GLU A 51 10.27 -8.48 2.83
CA GLU A 51 10.66 -9.71 2.13
C GLU A 51 9.74 -10.91 2.47
N GLU A 52 8.50 -10.64 2.88
CA GLU A 52 7.49 -11.68 3.17
C GLU A 52 6.87 -12.24 1.88
N ILE A 53 6.98 -11.49 0.78
CA ILE A 53 6.55 -11.87 -0.57
C ILE A 53 7.63 -11.48 -1.58
N ASP A 54 7.72 -12.23 -2.68
CA ASP A 54 8.63 -11.95 -3.78
C ASP A 54 8.04 -10.97 -4.80
N ASP A 55 8.88 -10.50 -5.72
CA ASP A 55 8.53 -9.56 -6.79
C ASP A 55 7.33 -10.08 -7.61
N GLU A 56 7.34 -11.36 -8.00
CA GLU A 56 6.29 -11.95 -8.84
C GLU A 56 4.93 -11.95 -8.11
N THR A 57 4.92 -12.28 -6.81
CA THR A 57 3.71 -12.22 -5.99
C THR A 57 3.24 -10.79 -5.80
N TYR A 58 4.16 -9.85 -5.57
CA TYR A 58 3.84 -8.43 -5.43
C TYR A 58 3.16 -7.89 -6.70
N GLU A 59 3.80 -8.04 -7.87
CA GLU A 59 3.27 -7.51 -9.14
C GLU A 59 1.88 -8.08 -9.47
N LYS A 60 1.68 -9.38 -9.22
CA LYS A 60 0.40 -10.06 -9.47
C LYS A 60 -0.72 -9.53 -8.60
N GLU A 61 -0.47 -9.35 -7.30
CA GLU A 61 -1.49 -8.87 -6.38
C GLU A 61 -1.72 -7.35 -6.52
N GLU A 62 -0.66 -6.58 -6.80
CA GLU A 62 -0.75 -5.15 -7.10
C GLU A 62 -1.66 -4.91 -8.31
N THR A 63 -1.44 -5.65 -9.40
CA THR A 63 -2.26 -5.54 -10.61
C THR A 63 -3.75 -5.75 -10.30
N LYS A 64 -4.10 -6.80 -9.55
CA LYS A 64 -5.50 -7.07 -9.18
C LYS A 64 -6.14 -5.96 -8.36
N LEU A 65 -5.37 -5.37 -7.44
CA LEU A 65 -5.84 -4.28 -6.60
C LEU A 65 -6.03 -3.01 -7.43
N MET A 66 -5.14 -2.75 -8.39
CA MET A 66 -5.25 -1.63 -9.32
C MET A 66 -6.46 -1.78 -10.26
N ASP A 67 -6.70 -2.97 -10.81
CA ASP A 67 -7.90 -3.28 -11.62
C ASP A 67 -9.18 -3.01 -10.82
N ARG A 68 -9.20 -3.41 -9.54
CA ARG A 68 -10.34 -3.17 -8.65
C ARG A 68 -10.55 -1.69 -8.38
N LEU A 69 -9.47 -0.92 -8.23
CA LEU A 69 -9.54 0.53 -8.04
C LEU A 69 -10.11 1.22 -9.27
N GLU A 70 -9.70 0.80 -10.47
CA GLU A 70 -10.22 1.30 -11.74
C GLU A 70 -11.71 1.02 -11.87
N ALA A 71 -12.16 -0.21 -11.61
CA ALA A 71 -13.58 -0.55 -11.64
C ALA A 71 -14.43 0.28 -10.67
N ILE A 72 -13.93 0.57 -9.46
CA ILE A 72 -14.63 1.43 -8.50
C ILE A 72 -14.76 2.86 -9.02
N ARG A 73 -13.72 3.37 -9.70
CA ARG A 73 -13.73 4.72 -10.28
C ARG A 73 -14.71 4.82 -11.44
N GLU A 74 -14.69 3.85 -12.36
CA GLU A 74 -15.64 3.78 -13.47
C GLU A 74 -17.08 3.79 -12.95
N MET A 75 -17.39 2.98 -11.93
CA MET A 75 -18.72 2.96 -11.31
C MET A 75 -19.14 4.30 -10.71
N LYS A 76 -18.20 5.10 -10.20
CA LYS A 76 -18.49 6.44 -9.68
C LYS A 76 -18.66 7.49 -10.76
N GLU A 77 -17.96 7.35 -11.88
CA GLU A 77 -18.08 8.26 -13.02
C GLU A 77 -19.38 8.07 -13.81
N GLU A 78 -19.97 6.86 -13.78
CA GLU A 78 -21.26 6.56 -14.41
C GLU A 78 -22.50 6.99 -13.59
N MET A 79 -22.33 7.41 -12.32
CA MET A 79 -23.42 7.89 -11.45
C MET A 79 -23.61 9.42 -11.50
#